data_AF-A0AA43F791-F1
#
_entry.id   AF-A0AA43F791-F1
#
_cell.length_a   1.000
_cell.length_b   1.000
_cell.length_c   1.000
_cell.angle_alpha   90.00
_cell.angle_beta   90.00
_cell.angle_gamma   90.00
#
_symmetry.space_group_name_H-M   'P 1'
#
loop_
_entity.id
_entity.type
_entity.pdbx_description
1 polymer ?
#
loop_
_entity_poly.entity_id
_entity_poly.type
_entity_poly.pdbx_seq_one_letter_code
_entity_poly.pdbx_strand_id
1 'polypeptide(L)'
;MNTLRTNTPLFDRHRIVRALPAAPWIHRGLLLVPLIIAAVCFSNTVICAGYENGELPEVARHDPAGSGHAISGLSFHVFVDQGMEGAAGMFLDQAQADAALQTVIDTFSYLNQHRQDYPRFDEAVSKGLLERVIVQPSVHNHEGKSFPFLVVRTVDPGLVRLLISVSSMKSNGYLGQAGRFAPVLAREFQWVVSKAETGHRPKTVSVERDFQHAPIRTDKDIRARSGEERVRLLQQLFETYLRTADDLRSLEGQSYYEVGSTVLVAPSQPDSTTKFYDLRVREALQKIVREPSFLEHLPLAVTNLLSGKIWNVAFVKIGQRDWATRTRVLPAEKAVLVGEPGRVIQPAAILINLHRTAAPDDPFYRDTKHLPMGALSTDQLALVIAKEIEHNIVEKSQSGHIAQDALSAPK
;
A
#
# COMPACT_ATOMS: atom_id res chain seq x y z
N MET A 1 16.40 83.54 15.66
CA MET A 1 15.06 84.09 15.98
C MET A 1 14.43 83.23 17.07
N ASN A 2 13.47 83.79 17.80
CA ASN A 2 12.74 83.30 18.99
C ASN A 2 12.63 81.76 19.19
N THR A 3 12.93 81.14 20.35
CA THR A 3 12.37 81.30 21.74
C THR A 3 10.92 80.79 21.88
N LEU A 4 10.47 80.10 22.95
CA LEU A 4 11.03 79.73 24.27
C LEU A 4 10.24 78.57 24.96
N ARG A 5 10.86 77.87 25.94
CA ARG A 5 10.32 77.21 27.19
C ARG A 5 9.02 76.36 27.18
N THR A 6 9.05 75.04 27.47
CA THR A 6 9.03 74.30 28.79
C THR A 6 7.69 74.23 29.56
N ASN A 7 7.27 73.01 29.99
CA ASN A 7 7.03 72.63 31.41
C ASN A 7 6.29 71.27 31.60
N THR A 8 6.89 70.36 32.37
CA THR A 8 6.24 69.38 33.29
C THR A 8 5.84 70.10 34.62
N PRO A 9 5.08 69.56 35.61
CA PRO A 9 5.00 68.15 36.05
C PRO A 9 3.61 67.72 36.66
N LEU A 10 3.62 66.91 37.75
CA LEU A 10 2.54 66.47 38.67
C LEU A 10 1.80 65.17 38.26
N PHE A 11 1.90 64.05 39.02
CA PHE A 11 1.31 63.67 40.34
C PHE A 11 -0.15 63.17 40.23
N ASP A 12 -0.66 62.18 40.97
CA ASP A 12 -0.09 61.19 41.93
C ASP A 12 -1.13 60.03 42.13
N ARG A 13 -0.83 59.02 42.97
CA ARG A 13 -1.74 58.08 43.72
C ARG A 13 -3.08 57.64 43.10
N HIS A 14 -3.45 56.36 43.12
CA HIS A 14 -3.53 55.51 44.33
C HIS A 14 -3.16 54.04 44.00
N ARG A 15 -2.25 53.40 44.75
CA ARG A 15 -2.48 52.60 45.99
C ARG A 15 -3.21 51.26 45.75
N ILE A 16 -2.57 50.11 46.01
CA ILE A 16 -2.53 49.36 47.31
C ILE A 16 -3.84 48.55 47.53
N VAL A 17 -3.87 47.25 47.87
CA VAL A 17 -2.86 46.35 48.49
C VAL A 17 -3.09 44.87 48.02
N ARG A 18 -2.08 43.98 47.97
CA ARG A 18 -1.82 42.78 48.85
C ARG A 18 -3.06 42.04 49.41
N ALA A 19 -3.06 40.73 49.73
CA ALA A 19 -2.23 39.56 49.39
C ALA A 19 -2.90 38.26 49.94
N LEU A 20 -2.34 37.09 49.60
CA LEU A 20 -2.04 35.86 50.41
C LEU A 20 -2.71 35.64 51.80
N PRO A 21 -2.87 34.38 52.33
CA PRO A 21 -2.11 33.15 52.01
C PRO A 21 -2.91 31.78 52.06
N ALA A 22 -2.16 30.66 52.05
CA ALA A 22 -2.36 29.39 52.79
C ALA A 22 -3.53 28.39 52.49
N ALA A 23 -3.19 27.27 51.83
CA ALA A 23 -2.98 25.90 52.38
C ALA A 23 -3.44 25.53 53.83
N PRO A 24 -3.53 24.23 54.24
CA PRO A 24 -3.83 22.95 53.52
C PRO A 24 -4.70 21.94 54.36
N TRP A 25 -4.66 20.61 54.04
CA TRP A 25 -5.04 19.44 54.91
C TRP A 25 -6.57 19.24 55.15
N ILE A 26 -7.21 18.12 55.62
CA ILE A 26 -6.91 16.70 56.04
C ILE A 26 -8.28 15.89 56.01
N HIS A 27 -8.50 14.55 56.07
CA HIS A 27 -7.73 13.31 56.33
C HIS A 27 -8.36 12.00 55.72
N ARG A 28 -7.52 10.95 55.64
CA ARG A 28 -7.67 9.46 55.78
C ARG A 28 -9.01 8.73 56.10
N GLY A 29 -9.07 7.47 55.60
CA GLY A 29 -9.73 6.28 56.17
C GLY A 29 -8.96 4.98 55.80
N LEU A 30 -9.00 3.90 56.59
CA LEU A 30 -8.08 2.73 56.47
C LEU A 30 -8.65 1.42 57.07
N LEU A 31 -8.38 0.26 56.44
CA LEU A 31 -8.28 -1.15 56.95
C LEU A 31 -7.95 -2.06 55.72
N LEU A 32 -6.83 -2.79 55.59
CA LEU A 32 -6.39 -4.06 56.22
C LEU A 32 -7.32 -5.27 55.89
N VAL A 33 -6.97 -6.31 55.08
CA VAL A 33 -5.80 -7.26 55.02
C VAL A 33 -5.91 -8.33 56.13
N PRO A 34 -5.95 -9.68 55.85
CA PRO A 34 -4.75 -10.43 55.39
C PRO A 34 -4.89 -11.77 54.59
N LEU A 35 -3.75 -12.21 54.00
CA LEU A 35 -3.32 -13.59 53.65
C LEU A 35 -4.13 -14.39 52.59
N ILE A 36 -3.62 -15.44 51.91
CA ILE A 36 -2.71 -16.55 52.30
C ILE A 36 -1.48 -16.72 51.37
N ILE A 37 -0.43 -17.37 51.89
CA ILE A 37 0.85 -17.68 51.22
C ILE A 37 0.87 -19.13 50.69
N ALA A 38 1.37 -19.33 49.47
CA ALA A 38 1.99 -20.60 49.05
C ALA A 38 3.00 -20.34 47.91
N ALA A 39 4.19 -20.95 47.99
CA ALA A 39 5.20 -20.91 46.93
C ALA A 39 5.68 -22.33 46.63
N VAL A 40 5.67 -22.73 45.35
CA VAL A 40 6.38 -23.91 44.84
C VAL A 40 6.97 -23.57 43.47
N CYS A 41 8.16 -24.11 43.21
CA CYS A 41 8.96 -23.90 42.01
C CYS A 41 8.46 -24.68 40.78
N PHE A 42 8.95 -24.26 39.60
CA PHE A 42 9.24 -25.10 38.42
C PHE A 42 8.23 -26.18 38.00
N SER A 43 7.55 -25.96 36.86
CA SER A 43 7.52 -26.93 35.74
C SER A 43 6.93 -26.31 34.48
N ASN A 44 7.77 -26.03 33.47
CA ASN A 44 7.29 -25.74 32.11
C ASN A 44 6.79 -27.04 31.47
N THR A 45 5.50 -27.35 31.67
CA THR A 45 4.82 -28.43 30.95
C THR A 45 3.76 -27.82 30.04
N VAL A 46 4.13 -27.53 28.80
CA VAL A 46 3.16 -27.18 27.77
C VAL A 46 2.32 -28.43 27.48
N ILE A 47 1.11 -28.47 28.03
CA ILE A 47 0.13 -29.50 27.69
C ILE A 47 -0.28 -29.26 26.24
N CYS A 48 0.04 -30.22 25.37
CA CYS A 48 -0.39 -30.21 23.97
C CYS A 48 -1.90 -30.47 23.87
N ALA A 49 -2.71 -29.44 24.14
CA ALA A 49 -4.12 -29.41 23.77
C ALA A 49 -4.21 -29.26 22.24
N GLY A 50 -4.19 -30.39 21.53
CA GLY A 50 -4.44 -30.43 20.09
C GLY A 50 -5.88 -30.00 19.80
N TYR A 51 -6.05 -28.82 19.20
CA TYR A 51 -7.33 -28.41 18.64
C TYR A 51 -7.39 -28.77 17.16
N GLU A 52 -8.09 -29.87 16.87
CA GLU A 52 -8.53 -30.23 15.52
C GLU A 52 -9.64 -29.27 15.05
N ASN A 53 -9.29 -28.02 14.73
CA ASN A 53 -10.18 -27.14 13.98
C ASN A 53 -9.87 -27.27 12.49
N GLY A 54 -10.41 -28.32 11.88
CA GLY A 54 -10.38 -28.57 10.44
C GLY A 54 -11.33 -27.64 9.68
N GLU A 55 -11.06 -26.34 9.66
CA GLU A 55 -11.71 -25.44 8.71
C GLU A 55 -11.05 -25.61 7.33
N LEU A 56 -11.83 -26.19 6.40
CA LEU A 56 -11.48 -26.25 4.99
C LEU A 56 -11.29 -24.83 4.42
N PRO A 57 -10.38 -24.62 3.45
CA PRO A 57 -10.37 -23.36 2.71
C PRO A 57 -11.75 -23.13 2.07
N GLU A 58 -12.29 -21.92 2.18
CA GLU A 58 -13.65 -21.61 1.74
C GLU A 58 -13.74 -21.46 0.20
N VAL A 59 -13.73 -22.59 -0.49
CA VAL A 59 -13.78 -22.69 -1.97
C VAL A 59 -15.19 -22.42 -2.52
N ALA A 60 -16.23 -22.66 -1.71
CA ALA A 60 -17.58 -22.93 -2.19
C ALA A 60 -18.46 -21.73 -2.58
N ARG A 61 -18.03 -20.47 -2.36
CA ARG A 61 -18.91 -19.29 -2.58
C ARG A 61 -19.01 -18.78 -4.02
N HIS A 62 -18.20 -19.28 -4.95
CA HIS A 62 -18.13 -18.76 -6.33
C HIS A 62 -18.03 -19.88 -7.38
N ASP A 63 -18.85 -20.92 -7.23
CA ASP A 63 -19.06 -21.96 -8.25
C ASP A 63 -20.46 -21.81 -8.89
N PRO A 64 -20.64 -20.92 -9.88
CA PRO A 64 -21.90 -20.75 -10.59
C PRO A 64 -22.25 -21.99 -11.42
N ALA A 65 -23.54 -22.27 -11.54
CA ALA A 65 -24.06 -23.41 -12.29
C ALA A 65 -24.01 -23.23 -13.82
N GLY A 66 -23.92 -24.35 -14.55
CA GLY A 66 -23.92 -24.39 -16.02
C GLY A 66 -22.53 -24.57 -16.64
N SER A 67 -22.47 -24.58 -17.98
CA SER A 67 -21.23 -24.77 -18.74
C SER A 67 -20.37 -23.50 -18.88
N GLY A 68 -20.93 -22.33 -18.57
CA GLY A 68 -20.36 -21.04 -18.93
C GLY A 68 -20.36 -20.79 -20.46
N HIS A 69 -19.86 -19.62 -20.84
CA HIS A 69 -19.79 -19.15 -22.22
C HIS A 69 -18.34 -19.11 -22.68
N ALA A 70 -18.03 -19.83 -23.75
CA ALA A 70 -16.70 -19.86 -24.36
C ALA A 70 -16.45 -18.58 -25.18
N ILE A 71 -15.20 -18.13 -25.24
CA ILE A 71 -14.76 -17.03 -26.10
C ILE A 71 -13.69 -17.56 -27.05
N SER A 72 -13.83 -17.29 -28.34
CA SER A 72 -12.92 -17.81 -29.36
C SER A 72 -11.47 -17.36 -29.11
N GLY A 73 -10.56 -18.33 -29.00
CA GLY A 73 -9.14 -18.10 -28.73
C GLY A 73 -8.76 -17.83 -27.26
N LEU A 74 -9.67 -18.02 -26.31
CA LEU A 74 -9.41 -17.96 -24.85
C LEU A 74 -9.67 -19.33 -24.20
N SER A 75 -8.90 -19.69 -23.18
CA SER A 75 -9.00 -20.98 -22.48
C SER A 75 -10.04 -21.01 -21.35
N PHE A 76 -10.48 -19.85 -20.87
CA PHE A 76 -11.43 -19.69 -19.78
C PHE A 76 -12.84 -19.40 -20.29
N HIS A 77 -13.84 -19.68 -19.45
CA HIS A 77 -15.26 -19.42 -19.75
C HIS A 77 -15.81 -18.27 -18.89
N VAL A 78 -16.82 -17.56 -19.41
CA VAL A 78 -17.55 -16.50 -18.70
C VAL A 78 -18.87 -17.06 -18.18
N PHE A 79 -19.07 -16.96 -16.87
CA PHE A 79 -20.27 -17.38 -16.16
C PHE A 79 -21.06 -16.15 -15.71
N VAL A 80 -22.38 -16.30 -15.56
CA VAL A 80 -23.21 -15.33 -14.84
C VAL A 80 -23.71 -16.00 -13.57
N ASP A 81 -23.53 -15.33 -12.44
CA ASP A 81 -24.24 -15.62 -11.20
C ASP A 81 -25.39 -14.61 -11.08
N GLN A 82 -26.62 -15.10 -10.90
CA GLN A 82 -27.79 -14.24 -10.73
C GLN A 82 -28.03 -13.85 -9.26
N GLY A 83 -27.32 -14.50 -8.33
CA GLY A 83 -27.48 -14.36 -6.88
C GLY A 83 -28.45 -15.38 -6.28
N MET A 84 -28.26 -15.69 -4.99
CA MET A 84 -29.20 -16.52 -4.21
C MET A 84 -30.51 -15.77 -3.94
N GLU A 85 -31.65 -16.42 -4.19
CA GLU A 85 -32.95 -15.94 -3.72
C GLU A 85 -32.94 -15.82 -2.18
N GLY A 86 -33.24 -14.62 -1.67
CA GLY A 86 -33.28 -14.32 -0.24
C GLY A 86 -32.23 -13.31 0.24
N ALA A 87 -31.16 -13.06 -0.52
CA ALA A 87 -30.26 -11.93 -0.25
C ALA A 87 -30.96 -10.60 -0.62
N ALA A 88 -31.13 -9.69 0.35
CA ALA A 88 -31.99 -8.52 0.19
C ALA A 88 -31.47 -7.50 -0.85
N GLY A 89 -32.05 -7.53 -2.06
CA GLY A 89 -32.08 -6.38 -2.97
C GLY A 89 -31.12 -6.37 -4.16
N MET A 90 -30.42 -7.47 -4.49
CA MET A 90 -29.51 -7.53 -5.65
C MET A 90 -29.69 -8.81 -6.50
N PHE A 91 -30.92 -9.07 -6.96
CA PHE A 91 -31.15 -10.02 -8.06
C PHE A 91 -30.91 -9.31 -9.40
N LEU A 92 -30.30 -9.99 -10.38
CA LEU A 92 -30.20 -9.47 -11.75
C LEU A 92 -31.44 -9.80 -12.56
N ASP A 93 -32.09 -8.81 -13.18
CA ASP A 93 -33.05 -9.12 -14.23
C ASP A 93 -32.32 -9.71 -15.46
N GLN A 94 -33.02 -10.59 -16.18
CA GLN A 94 -32.42 -11.37 -17.27
C GLN A 94 -31.82 -10.48 -18.36
N ALA A 95 -32.45 -9.34 -18.69
CA ALA A 95 -31.93 -8.44 -19.71
C ALA A 95 -30.65 -7.72 -19.27
N GLN A 96 -30.51 -7.38 -17.98
CA GLN A 96 -29.27 -6.86 -17.41
C GLN A 96 -28.19 -7.94 -17.30
N ALA A 97 -28.55 -9.18 -16.97
CA ALA A 97 -27.64 -10.32 -16.98
C ALA A 97 -27.07 -10.58 -18.38
N ASP A 98 -27.93 -10.69 -19.39
CA ASP A 98 -27.56 -10.92 -20.79
C ASP A 98 -26.73 -9.78 -21.35
N ALA A 99 -27.13 -8.52 -21.10
CA ALA A 99 -26.39 -7.34 -21.55
C ALA A 99 -25.00 -7.24 -20.90
N ALA A 100 -24.88 -7.56 -19.61
CA ALA A 100 -23.58 -7.56 -18.92
C ALA A 100 -22.68 -8.70 -19.41
N LEU A 101 -23.23 -9.91 -19.59
CA LEU A 101 -22.55 -11.06 -20.16
C LEU A 101 -22.01 -10.75 -21.55
N GLN A 102 -22.86 -10.26 -22.46
CA GLN A 102 -22.46 -9.92 -23.81
C GLN A 102 -21.39 -8.82 -23.81
N THR A 103 -21.53 -7.78 -22.97
CA THR A 103 -20.50 -6.74 -22.80
C THR A 103 -19.15 -7.35 -22.40
N VAL A 104 -19.13 -8.31 -21.47
CA VAL A 104 -17.89 -8.96 -21.01
C VAL A 104 -17.29 -9.87 -22.10
N ILE A 105 -18.12 -10.62 -22.83
CA ILE A 105 -17.70 -11.43 -23.98
C ILE A 105 -17.11 -10.55 -25.09
N ASP A 106 -17.77 -9.45 -25.45
CA ASP A 106 -17.32 -8.50 -26.45
C ASP A 106 -16.02 -7.81 -26.03
N THR A 107 -15.91 -7.40 -24.75
CA THR A 107 -14.69 -6.80 -24.21
C THR A 107 -13.51 -7.77 -24.25
N PHE A 108 -13.71 -9.03 -23.84
CA PHE A 108 -12.63 -10.03 -23.93
C PHE A 108 -12.29 -10.40 -25.37
N SER A 109 -13.26 -10.43 -26.27
CA SER A 109 -13.02 -10.62 -27.71
C SER A 109 -12.19 -9.48 -28.29
N TYR A 110 -12.50 -8.23 -27.92
CA TYR A 110 -11.72 -7.05 -28.28
C TYR A 110 -10.30 -7.08 -27.71
N LEU A 111 -10.12 -7.43 -26.42
CA LEU A 111 -8.81 -7.60 -25.79
C LEU A 111 -7.99 -8.74 -26.43
N ASN A 112 -8.65 -9.83 -26.87
CA ASN A 112 -8.01 -10.94 -27.57
C ASN A 112 -7.52 -10.56 -28.98
N GLN A 113 -8.25 -9.66 -29.68
CA GLN A 113 -7.83 -9.10 -30.96
C GLN A 113 -6.66 -8.11 -30.81
N HIS A 114 -6.65 -7.33 -29.72
CA HIS A 114 -5.68 -6.24 -29.47
C HIS A 114 -4.59 -6.63 -28.45
N ARG A 115 -4.24 -7.92 -28.32
CA ARG A 115 -3.31 -8.45 -27.30
C ARG A 115 -2.00 -7.66 -27.13
N GLN A 116 -1.44 -7.17 -28.24
CA GLN A 116 -0.17 -6.44 -28.24
C GLN A 116 -0.27 -5.10 -27.50
N ASP A 117 -1.45 -4.48 -27.46
CA ASP A 117 -1.73 -3.25 -26.73
C ASP A 117 -1.99 -3.49 -25.23
N TYR A 118 -2.26 -4.75 -24.84
CA TYR A 118 -2.67 -5.14 -23.49
C TYR A 118 -1.75 -6.25 -22.91
N PRO A 119 -0.46 -5.97 -22.64
CA PRO A 119 0.54 -6.99 -22.32
C PRO A 119 0.24 -7.83 -21.07
N ARG A 120 -0.52 -7.31 -20.08
CA ARG A 120 -0.94 -8.10 -18.90
C ARG A 120 -2.10 -9.05 -19.20
N PHE A 121 -2.98 -8.68 -20.12
CA PHE A 121 -4.01 -9.57 -20.64
C PHE A 121 -3.35 -10.72 -21.41
N ASP A 122 -2.47 -10.40 -22.37
CA ASP A 122 -1.75 -11.43 -23.13
C ASP A 122 -0.92 -12.35 -22.23
N GLU A 123 -0.16 -11.80 -21.28
CA GLU A 123 0.60 -12.59 -20.30
C GLU A 123 -0.25 -13.60 -19.55
N ALA A 124 -1.44 -13.20 -19.08
CA ALA A 124 -2.31 -14.07 -18.30
C ALA A 124 -2.96 -15.16 -19.15
N VAL A 125 -3.38 -14.85 -20.38
CA VAL A 125 -4.00 -15.84 -21.27
C VAL A 125 -2.95 -16.80 -21.83
N SER A 126 -1.80 -16.29 -22.27
CA SER A 126 -0.70 -17.11 -22.80
C SER A 126 -0.04 -18.01 -21.74
N LYS A 127 -0.29 -17.75 -20.44
CA LYS A 127 0.06 -18.63 -19.31
C LYS A 127 -1.12 -19.42 -18.72
N GLY A 128 -2.34 -19.24 -19.24
CA GLY A 128 -3.55 -19.93 -18.78
C GLY A 128 -3.97 -19.61 -17.33
N LEU A 129 -3.70 -18.41 -16.81
CA LEU A 129 -3.82 -18.10 -15.38
C LEU A 129 -5.28 -17.94 -14.89
N LEU A 130 -6.23 -17.66 -15.79
CA LEU A 130 -7.64 -17.62 -15.46
C LEU A 130 -8.26 -19.01 -15.60
N GLU A 131 -8.87 -19.49 -14.51
CA GLU A 131 -9.77 -20.65 -14.56
C GLU A 131 -11.10 -20.24 -15.21
N ARG A 132 -11.70 -19.15 -14.71
CA ARG A 132 -13.02 -18.65 -15.11
C ARG A 132 -13.21 -17.18 -14.76
N VAL A 133 -14.13 -16.53 -15.47
CA VAL A 133 -14.63 -15.18 -15.14
C VAL A 133 -16.10 -15.29 -14.74
N ILE A 134 -16.49 -14.58 -13.68
CA ILE A 134 -17.84 -14.64 -13.11
C ILE A 134 -18.41 -13.22 -13.06
N VAL A 135 -19.51 -13.02 -13.78
CA VAL A 135 -20.29 -11.77 -13.80
C VAL A 135 -21.40 -11.91 -12.76
N GLN A 136 -21.45 -11.02 -11.77
CA GLN A 136 -22.37 -11.14 -10.63
C GLN A 136 -22.96 -9.77 -10.24
N PRO A 137 -24.12 -9.71 -9.52
CA PRO A 137 -24.87 -8.46 -9.30
C PRO A 137 -24.01 -7.39 -8.62
N SER A 138 -23.25 -7.81 -7.62
CA SER A 138 -22.23 -7.04 -6.92
C SER A 138 -21.05 -7.95 -6.56
N VAL A 139 -19.84 -7.37 -6.49
CA VAL A 139 -18.64 -8.06 -6.02
C VAL A 139 -18.29 -7.54 -4.64
N HIS A 140 -18.09 -8.42 -3.66
CA HIS A 140 -17.72 -8.06 -2.29
C HIS A 140 -16.43 -8.77 -1.86
N ASN A 141 -15.67 -8.16 -0.95
CA ASN A 141 -14.62 -8.88 -0.21
C ASN A 141 -15.19 -9.55 1.06
N HIS A 142 -14.33 -10.24 1.83
CA HIS A 142 -14.70 -10.87 3.11
C HIS A 142 -15.13 -9.87 4.20
N GLU A 143 -14.82 -8.59 4.05
CA GLU A 143 -15.27 -7.50 4.93
C GLU A 143 -16.66 -6.95 4.51
N GLY A 144 -17.27 -7.49 3.45
CA GLY A 144 -18.54 -7.05 2.88
C GLY A 144 -18.44 -5.78 2.01
N LYS A 145 -17.26 -5.17 1.85
CA LYS A 145 -17.07 -3.96 1.03
C LYS A 145 -17.23 -4.30 -0.46
N SER A 146 -17.98 -3.47 -1.19
CA SER A 146 -18.27 -3.65 -2.62
C SER A 146 -17.14 -3.15 -3.52
N PHE A 147 -16.92 -3.82 -4.66
CA PHE A 147 -15.91 -3.48 -5.67
C PHE A 147 -16.44 -3.59 -7.11
N PRO A 148 -15.78 -2.94 -8.10
CA PRO A 148 -16.04 -3.17 -9.52
C PRO A 148 -15.54 -4.56 -9.98
N PHE A 149 -14.39 -4.99 -9.47
CA PHE A 149 -13.71 -6.23 -9.82
C PHE A 149 -13.10 -6.88 -8.56
N LEU A 150 -12.93 -8.20 -8.58
CA LEU A 150 -12.10 -8.90 -7.60
C LEU A 150 -11.47 -10.15 -8.20
N VAL A 151 -10.15 -10.24 -8.13
CA VAL A 151 -9.42 -11.49 -8.46
C VAL A 151 -9.22 -12.32 -7.18
N VAL A 152 -9.63 -13.58 -7.23
CA VAL A 152 -9.64 -14.57 -6.13
C VAL A 152 -8.78 -15.79 -6.53
N ARG A 153 -8.10 -16.43 -5.57
CA ARG A 153 -7.34 -17.68 -5.83
C ARG A 153 -8.27 -18.90 -5.84
N THR A 154 -7.93 -19.88 -6.66
CA THR A 154 -8.54 -21.22 -6.66
C THR A 154 -7.87 -22.13 -5.62
N VAL A 155 -8.30 -23.39 -5.54
CA VAL A 155 -7.52 -24.47 -4.90
C VAL A 155 -6.22 -24.74 -5.64
N ASP A 156 -6.23 -24.67 -6.97
CA ASP A 156 -5.11 -25.04 -7.83
C ASP A 156 -4.00 -23.98 -7.83
N PRO A 157 -2.77 -24.31 -7.38
CA PRO A 157 -1.67 -23.35 -7.30
C PRO A 157 -1.21 -22.89 -8.70
N GLY A 158 -1.65 -21.70 -9.11
CA GLY A 158 -1.36 -21.15 -10.43
C GLY A 158 -2.59 -20.54 -11.12
N LEU A 159 -3.79 -20.84 -10.62
CA LEU A 159 -5.05 -20.38 -11.20
C LEU A 159 -5.78 -19.37 -10.31
N VAL A 160 -6.56 -18.50 -10.96
CA VAL A 160 -7.40 -17.48 -10.31
C VAL A 160 -8.77 -17.36 -11.00
N ARG A 161 -9.77 -16.92 -10.23
CA ARG A 161 -11.09 -16.47 -10.72
C ARG A 161 -11.11 -14.95 -10.76
N LEU A 162 -11.71 -14.36 -11.80
CA LEU A 162 -11.98 -12.92 -11.87
C LEU A 162 -13.49 -12.68 -11.73
N LEU A 163 -13.89 -11.91 -10.72
CA LEU A 163 -15.27 -11.52 -10.45
C LEU A 163 -15.51 -10.11 -11.00
N ILE A 164 -16.64 -9.88 -11.66
CA ILE A 164 -17.03 -8.60 -12.29
C ILE A 164 -18.42 -8.17 -11.78
N SER A 165 -18.53 -6.90 -11.36
CA SER A 165 -19.73 -6.33 -10.73
C SER A 165 -20.65 -5.64 -11.73
N VAL A 166 -21.82 -6.22 -12.01
CA VAL A 166 -22.80 -5.64 -12.94
C VAL A 166 -23.34 -4.29 -12.45
N SER A 167 -23.59 -4.15 -11.16
CA SER A 167 -23.97 -2.85 -10.57
C SER A 167 -22.94 -1.76 -10.84
N SER A 168 -21.64 -2.10 -10.84
CA SER A 168 -20.56 -1.16 -11.19
C SER A 168 -20.44 -0.91 -12.70
N MET A 169 -20.67 -1.94 -13.54
CA MET A 169 -20.77 -1.75 -14.99
C MET A 169 -21.92 -0.80 -15.36
N LYS A 170 -23.05 -0.92 -14.66
CA LYS A 170 -24.23 -0.07 -14.83
C LYS A 170 -23.98 1.36 -14.36
N SER A 171 -23.44 1.56 -13.16
CA SER A 171 -23.21 2.91 -12.59
C SER A 171 -22.22 3.75 -13.39
N ASN A 172 -21.25 3.11 -14.05
CA ASN A 172 -20.23 3.77 -14.86
C ASN A 172 -20.56 3.81 -16.37
N GLY A 173 -21.72 3.28 -16.77
CA GLY A 173 -22.17 3.31 -18.17
C GLY A 173 -21.35 2.44 -19.13
N TYR A 174 -20.86 1.29 -18.66
CA TYR A 174 -20.08 0.34 -19.46
C TYR A 174 -20.92 -0.72 -20.19
N LEU A 175 -22.17 -0.96 -19.77
CA LEU A 175 -23.08 -1.91 -20.43
C LEU A 175 -23.29 -1.54 -21.90
N GLY A 176 -23.03 -2.49 -22.80
CA GLY A 176 -23.06 -2.31 -24.25
C GLY A 176 -21.88 -1.51 -24.83
N GLN A 177 -20.87 -1.15 -24.03
CA GLN A 177 -19.77 -0.25 -24.43
C GLN A 177 -18.40 -0.91 -24.29
N ALA A 178 -18.26 -2.09 -24.90
CA ALA A 178 -17.12 -2.99 -24.75
C ALA A 178 -15.75 -2.31 -24.93
N GLY A 179 -15.60 -1.43 -25.91
CA GLY A 179 -14.35 -0.69 -26.17
C GLY A 179 -14.01 0.38 -25.12
N ARG A 180 -14.99 0.91 -24.37
CA ARG A 180 -14.73 1.78 -23.20
C ARG A 180 -14.45 0.98 -21.94
N PHE A 181 -14.93 -0.26 -21.86
CA PHE A 181 -14.68 -1.17 -20.73
C PHE A 181 -13.32 -1.88 -20.83
N ALA A 182 -12.86 -2.19 -22.05
CA ALA A 182 -11.57 -2.84 -22.33
C ALA A 182 -10.35 -2.24 -21.58
N PRO A 183 -10.03 -0.94 -21.69
CA PRO A 183 -8.86 -0.36 -21.00
C PRO A 183 -9.02 -0.26 -19.48
N VAL A 184 -10.22 -0.51 -18.95
CA VAL A 184 -10.48 -0.61 -17.50
C VAL A 184 -10.24 -2.05 -17.07
N LEU A 185 -10.91 -3.02 -17.71
CA LEU A 185 -10.78 -4.45 -17.43
C LEU A 185 -9.34 -4.95 -17.61
N ALA A 186 -8.59 -4.42 -18.60
CA ALA A 186 -7.20 -4.81 -18.84
C ALA A 186 -6.24 -4.46 -17.70
N ARG A 187 -6.54 -3.45 -16.86
CA ARG A 187 -5.71 -3.09 -15.69
C ARG A 187 -5.75 -4.17 -14.62
N GLU A 188 -6.92 -4.76 -14.41
CA GLU A 188 -7.15 -5.84 -13.44
C GLU A 188 -6.28 -7.08 -13.71
N PHE A 189 -5.78 -7.25 -14.93
CA PHE A 189 -4.89 -8.34 -15.27
C PHE A 189 -3.52 -8.26 -14.59
N GLN A 190 -3.11 -7.09 -14.09
CA GLN A 190 -1.99 -6.98 -13.15
C GLN A 190 -2.25 -7.82 -11.88
N TRP A 191 -3.48 -7.84 -11.37
CA TRP A 191 -3.87 -8.65 -10.22
C TRP A 191 -4.04 -10.12 -10.58
N VAL A 192 -4.53 -10.45 -11.78
CA VAL A 192 -4.60 -11.83 -12.32
C VAL A 192 -3.21 -12.47 -12.28
N VAL A 193 -2.23 -11.85 -12.92
CA VAL A 193 -0.83 -12.33 -12.95
C VAL A 193 -0.25 -12.42 -11.55
N SER A 194 -0.39 -11.37 -10.72
CA SER A 194 0.19 -11.34 -9.38
C SER A 194 -0.41 -12.38 -8.41
N LYS A 195 -1.70 -12.72 -8.54
CA LYS A 195 -2.37 -13.61 -7.57
C LYS A 195 -2.15 -15.08 -7.92
N ALA A 196 -2.02 -15.40 -9.20
CA ALA A 196 -1.61 -16.71 -9.70
C ALA A 196 -0.18 -17.12 -9.28
N GLU A 197 0.70 -16.19 -8.91
CA GLU A 197 2.09 -16.52 -8.55
C GLU A 197 2.23 -17.21 -7.18
N THR A 198 2.61 -18.50 -7.23
CA THR A 198 2.69 -19.43 -6.09
C THR A 198 4.12 -19.88 -5.75
N GLY A 199 5.14 -19.28 -6.37
CA GLY A 199 6.55 -19.56 -6.08
C GLY A 199 6.92 -19.37 -4.60
N HIS A 200 7.92 -20.13 -4.14
CA HIS A 200 8.41 -20.06 -2.76
C HIS A 200 8.91 -18.65 -2.42
N ARG A 201 8.48 -18.11 -1.28
CA ARG A 201 8.70 -16.69 -0.90
C ARG A 201 9.79 -16.60 0.18
N PRO A 202 10.76 -15.68 0.08
CA PRO A 202 11.73 -15.44 1.14
C PRO A 202 11.04 -14.95 2.43
N LYS A 203 11.64 -15.26 3.58
CA LYS A 203 11.18 -14.78 4.89
C LYS A 203 11.78 -13.40 5.20
N THR A 204 10.96 -12.50 5.71
CA THR A 204 11.37 -11.15 6.15
C THR A 204 12.19 -11.22 7.44
N VAL A 205 13.22 -10.38 7.59
CA VAL A 205 13.96 -10.24 8.86
C VAL A 205 13.48 -9.03 9.67
N SER A 206 12.77 -9.28 10.77
CA SER A 206 12.27 -8.25 11.68
C SER A 206 13.30 -7.85 12.74
N VAL A 207 14.10 -6.82 12.46
CA VAL A 207 14.89 -6.12 13.51
C VAL A 207 13.96 -5.25 14.37
N GLU A 208 14.18 -5.26 15.69
CA GLU A 208 13.50 -4.44 16.70
C GLU A 208 13.75 -2.92 16.46
N ARG A 209 12.83 -2.03 16.88
CA ARG A 209 12.87 -0.59 16.57
C ARG A 209 12.29 0.27 17.69
N ASP A 210 12.84 1.46 17.88
CA ASP A 210 12.28 2.51 18.73
C ASP A 210 11.20 3.30 17.99
N PHE A 211 9.99 2.73 17.99
CA PHE A 211 8.81 3.40 17.46
C PHE A 211 8.32 4.54 18.36
N GLN A 212 8.62 4.49 19.66
CA GLN A 212 8.09 5.45 20.64
C GLN A 212 8.70 6.84 20.48
N HIS A 213 10.00 6.95 20.18
CA HIS A 213 10.67 8.23 19.97
C HIS A 213 10.66 8.70 18.50
N ALA A 214 9.95 8.02 17.60
CA ALA A 214 9.85 8.41 16.20
C ALA A 214 9.26 9.84 16.03
N PRO A 215 9.94 10.78 15.33
CA PRO A 215 9.61 12.21 15.33
C PRO A 215 8.46 12.57 14.36
N ILE A 216 7.38 11.80 14.38
CA ILE A 216 6.19 11.97 13.54
C ILE A 216 5.60 13.37 13.67
N ARG A 217 5.16 13.97 12.55
CA ARG A 217 4.52 15.30 12.51
C ARG A 217 3.15 15.27 11.82
N THR A 218 2.33 16.30 12.02
CA THR A 218 1.08 16.46 11.28
C THR A 218 1.33 17.06 9.90
N ASP A 219 0.44 16.80 8.95
CA ASP A 219 0.48 17.37 7.59
C ASP A 219 0.54 18.91 7.60
N LYS A 220 -0.03 19.57 8.62
CA LYS A 220 0.06 21.03 8.82
C LYS A 220 1.49 21.44 9.22
N ASP A 221 2.08 20.77 10.20
CA ASP A 221 3.44 21.07 10.67
C ASP A 221 4.49 20.77 9.59
N ILE A 222 4.26 19.76 8.76
CA ILE A 222 5.12 19.38 7.63
C ILE A 222 5.11 20.48 6.56
N ARG A 223 3.92 21.01 6.22
CA ARG A 223 3.75 22.10 5.25
C ARG A 223 4.31 23.44 5.73
N ALA A 224 4.35 23.66 7.05
CA ALA A 224 4.87 24.89 7.65
C ALA A 224 6.41 24.93 7.77
N ARG A 225 7.13 23.86 7.38
CA ARG A 225 8.58 23.71 7.58
C ARG A 225 9.40 23.93 6.32
N SER A 226 10.57 24.52 6.50
CA SER A 226 11.58 24.68 5.45
C SER A 226 12.13 23.33 4.97
N GLY A 227 12.74 23.30 3.77
CA GLY A 227 13.41 22.11 3.23
C GLY A 227 14.41 21.48 4.19
N GLU A 228 15.28 22.27 4.83
CA GLU A 228 16.30 21.74 5.74
C GLU A 228 15.74 21.28 7.10
N GLU A 229 14.55 21.72 7.51
CA GLU A 229 13.85 21.10 8.65
C GLU A 229 13.19 19.78 8.26
N ARG A 230 12.57 19.72 7.07
CA ARG A 230 11.98 18.50 6.51
C ARG A 230 13.04 17.41 6.29
N VAL A 231 14.25 17.78 5.84
CA VAL A 231 15.42 16.87 5.76
C VAL A 231 15.89 16.40 7.15
N ARG A 232 15.98 17.29 8.15
CA ARG A 232 16.39 16.90 9.52
C ARG A 232 15.38 15.95 10.18
N LEU A 233 14.09 16.14 9.95
CA LEU A 233 13.06 15.17 10.37
C LEU A 233 13.24 13.82 9.66
N LEU A 234 13.51 13.81 8.35
CA LEU A 234 13.78 12.57 7.60
C LEU A 234 15.02 11.83 8.11
N GLN A 235 16.08 12.54 8.49
CA GLN A 235 17.29 11.95 9.09
C GLN A 235 16.97 11.21 10.40
N GLN A 236 16.27 11.89 11.32
CA GLN A 236 15.81 11.27 12.57
C GLN A 236 14.80 10.12 12.34
N LEU A 237 14.02 10.16 11.26
CA LEU A 237 13.17 9.04 10.85
C LEU A 237 13.99 7.84 10.36
N PHE A 238 15.12 8.02 9.67
CA PHE A 238 16.01 6.90 9.29
C PHE A 238 16.65 6.19 10.49
N GLU A 239 16.77 6.88 11.63
CA GLU A 239 17.33 6.34 12.88
C GLU A 239 16.29 5.56 13.70
N THR A 240 15.02 5.94 13.63
CA THR A 240 13.94 5.43 14.50
C THR A 240 12.89 4.56 13.78
N TYR A 241 12.52 4.92 12.55
CA TYR A 241 11.29 4.43 11.92
C TYR A 241 11.46 3.94 10.48
N LEU A 242 11.91 4.81 9.58
CA LEU A 242 11.91 4.63 8.14
C LEU A 242 13.12 3.79 7.69
N ARG A 243 12.87 2.59 7.18
CA ARG A 243 13.90 1.76 6.52
C ARG A 243 14.11 2.17 5.07
N THR A 244 15.27 1.79 4.54
CA THR A 244 15.60 1.77 3.11
C THR A 244 16.24 0.45 2.67
N ALA A 245 16.10 -0.58 3.50
CA ALA A 245 16.77 -1.87 3.36
C ALA A 245 15.87 -2.93 2.71
N ASP A 246 16.50 -3.78 1.90
CA ASP A 246 15.92 -5.01 1.37
C ASP A 246 15.79 -6.06 2.48
N ASP A 247 14.66 -6.07 3.19
CA ASP A 247 14.36 -7.01 4.27
C ASP A 247 14.30 -8.50 3.80
N LEU A 248 14.37 -8.76 2.49
CA LEU A 248 14.39 -10.10 1.86
C LEU A 248 15.77 -10.52 1.34
N ARG A 249 16.76 -9.60 1.35
CA ARG A 249 18.11 -9.76 0.79
C ARG A 249 18.16 -10.20 -0.69
N SER A 250 17.13 -9.90 -1.46
CA SER A 250 17.07 -10.17 -2.91
C SER A 250 18.21 -9.54 -3.72
N LEU A 251 18.82 -8.45 -3.21
CA LEU A 251 19.99 -7.79 -3.79
C LEU A 251 21.36 -8.42 -3.42
N GLU A 252 21.40 -9.41 -2.51
CA GLU A 252 22.65 -10.05 -2.08
C GLU A 252 23.32 -10.80 -3.25
N GLY A 253 24.60 -10.51 -3.49
CA GLY A 253 25.38 -11.05 -4.63
C GLY A 253 24.93 -10.58 -6.03
N GLN A 254 24.00 -9.64 -6.16
CA GLN A 254 23.49 -9.20 -7.46
C GLN A 254 24.33 -8.10 -8.10
N SER A 255 24.32 -8.02 -9.44
CA SER A 255 24.84 -6.86 -10.18
C SER A 255 23.93 -5.63 -9.99
N TYR A 256 24.52 -4.44 -10.03
CA TYR A 256 23.80 -3.16 -10.07
C TYR A 256 23.85 -2.54 -11.46
N TYR A 257 22.92 -1.64 -11.78
CA TYR A 257 22.96 -0.88 -13.03
C TYR A 257 23.82 0.39 -12.88
N GLU A 258 24.57 0.71 -13.93
CA GLU A 258 25.18 2.03 -14.10
C GLU A 258 24.10 3.12 -14.26
N VAL A 259 24.32 4.30 -13.66
CA VAL A 259 23.33 5.38 -13.68
C VAL A 259 23.23 6.00 -15.07
N GLY A 260 22.01 6.10 -15.60
CA GLY A 260 21.74 6.57 -16.96
C GLY A 260 21.89 5.49 -18.05
N SER A 261 22.17 4.24 -17.68
CA SER A 261 22.67 3.19 -18.57
C SER A 261 21.94 1.86 -18.36
N THR A 262 21.93 0.98 -19.36
CA THR A 262 21.43 -0.40 -19.22
C THR A 262 22.54 -1.40 -18.86
N VAL A 263 23.79 -0.92 -18.74
CA VAL A 263 24.95 -1.74 -18.35
C VAL A 263 24.81 -2.21 -16.90
N LEU A 264 25.04 -3.52 -16.70
CA LEU A 264 25.16 -4.14 -15.39
C LEU A 264 26.63 -4.24 -14.97
N VAL A 265 26.92 -3.79 -13.76
CA VAL A 265 28.24 -3.86 -13.12
C VAL A 265 28.19 -4.91 -12.01
N ALA A 266 29.18 -5.82 -12.00
CA ALA A 266 29.29 -6.84 -10.96
C ALA A 266 29.67 -6.22 -9.61
N PRO A 267 29.16 -6.72 -8.47
CA PRO A 267 29.51 -6.19 -7.16
C PRO A 267 30.97 -6.52 -6.82
N SER A 268 31.71 -5.54 -6.30
CA SER A 268 33.10 -5.73 -5.87
C SER A 268 33.24 -6.37 -4.49
N GLN A 269 32.19 -6.32 -3.66
CA GLN A 269 32.14 -6.94 -2.33
C GLN A 269 30.74 -7.53 -2.03
N PRO A 270 30.61 -8.47 -1.08
CA PRO A 270 29.34 -9.14 -0.71
C PRO A 270 28.25 -8.27 -0.04
N ASP A 271 28.08 -7.01 -0.44
CA ASP A 271 26.92 -6.13 -0.13
C ASP A 271 26.87 -4.85 -0.99
N SER A 272 27.81 -4.64 -1.93
CA SER A 272 28.00 -3.36 -2.64
C SER A 272 26.72 -2.85 -3.31
N THR A 273 25.97 -3.76 -3.95
CA THR A 273 24.70 -3.46 -4.63
C THR A 273 23.62 -3.01 -3.65
N THR A 274 23.50 -3.66 -2.49
CA THR A 274 22.55 -3.29 -1.43
C THR A 274 22.90 -1.91 -0.86
N LYS A 275 24.18 -1.64 -0.57
CA LYS A 275 24.66 -0.33 -0.09
C LYS A 275 24.46 0.78 -1.11
N PHE A 276 24.79 0.53 -2.38
CA PHE A 276 24.59 1.48 -3.47
C PHE A 276 23.12 1.90 -3.57
N TYR A 277 22.20 0.94 -3.54
CA TYR A 277 20.78 1.24 -3.66
C TYR A 277 20.15 1.84 -2.39
N ASP A 278 20.62 1.49 -1.19
CA ASP A 278 20.26 2.18 0.05
C ASP A 278 20.63 3.68 -0.01
N LEU A 279 21.87 4.00 -0.40
CA LEU A 279 22.33 5.38 -0.58
C LEU A 279 21.49 6.13 -1.63
N ARG A 280 21.29 5.53 -2.81
CA ARG A 280 20.52 6.14 -3.90
C ARG A 280 19.06 6.43 -3.53
N VAL A 281 18.44 5.59 -2.69
CA VAL A 281 17.10 5.89 -2.16
C VAL A 281 17.14 6.98 -1.09
N ARG A 282 18.09 6.94 -0.15
CA ARG A 282 18.23 7.99 0.89
C ARG A 282 18.40 9.38 0.26
N GLU A 283 19.22 9.50 -0.79
CA GLU A 283 19.36 10.74 -1.57
C GLU A 283 18.03 11.19 -2.19
N ALA A 284 17.32 10.26 -2.87
CA ALA A 284 16.05 10.57 -3.53
C ALA A 284 14.98 11.02 -2.52
N LEU A 285 14.89 10.36 -1.36
CA LEU A 285 13.99 10.75 -0.27
C LEU A 285 14.36 12.12 0.31
N GLN A 286 15.66 12.40 0.51
CA GLN A 286 16.13 13.73 0.93
C GLN A 286 15.75 14.80 -0.10
N LYS A 287 15.84 14.52 -1.41
CA LYS A 287 15.41 15.44 -2.46
C LYS A 287 13.92 15.77 -2.37
N ILE A 288 13.06 14.74 -2.27
CA ILE A 288 11.59 14.89 -2.15
C ILE A 288 11.21 15.80 -0.97
N VAL A 289 11.84 15.61 0.20
CA VAL A 289 11.50 16.41 1.39
C VAL A 289 12.24 17.75 1.45
N ARG A 290 13.34 17.94 0.71
CA ARG A 290 14.08 19.21 0.64
C ARG A 290 13.38 20.21 -0.27
N GLU A 291 13.07 19.83 -1.49
CA GLU A 291 12.70 20.76 -2.56
C GLU A 291 11.26 21.29 -2.39
N PRO A 292 10.97 22.57 -2.74
CA PRO A 292 9.62 23.12 -2.69
C PRO A 292 8.68 22.53 -3.75
N SER A 293 9.21 22.27 -4.94
CA SER A 293 8.47 21.74 -6.11
C SER A 293 7.68 20.46 -5.81
N PHE A 294 8.24 19.54 -5.02
CA PHE A 294 7.53 18.34 -4.56
C PHE A 294 6.37 18.68 -3.61
N LEU A 295 6.49 19.69 -2.75
CA LEU A 295 5.39 20.10 -1.87
C LEU A 295 4.26 20.82 -2.63
N GLU A 296 4.60 21.48 -3.74
CA GLU A 296 3.66 22.18 -4.62
C GLU A 296 2.88 21.20 -5.53
N HIS A 297 3.55 20.18 -6.08
CA HIS A 297 3.00 19.32 -7.14
C HIS A 297 2.70 17.87 -6.69
N LEU A 298 3.35 17.38 -5.64
CA LEU A 298 3.19 16.02 -5.07
C LEU A 298 3.12 16.11 -3.52
N PRO A 299 2.16 16.86 -2.96
CA PRO A 299 2.11 17.18 -1.54
C PRO A 299 1.94 15.95 -0.65
N LEU A 300 1.24 14.91 -1.11
CA LEU A 300 1.05 13.69 -0.32
C LEU A 300 2.35 12.87 -0.25
N ALA A 301 3.22 12.91 -1.27
CA ALA A 301 4.56 12.32 -1.20
C ALA A 301 5.34 12.85 0.01
N VAL A 302 5.38 14.18 0.17
CA VAL A 302 6.08 14.82 1.29
C VAL A 302 5.39 14.52 2.63
N THR A 303 4.05 14.68 2.73
CA THR A 303 3.39 14.48 4.03
C THR A 303 3.31 13.02 4.44
N ASN A 304 3.15 12.07 3.52
CA ASN A 304 3.07 10.64 3.86
C ASN A 304 4.43 10.07 4.33
N LEU A 305 5.55 10.58 3.81
CA LEU A 305 6.90 10.27 4.33
C LEU A 305 7.08 10.78 5.77
N LEU A 306 6.84 12.07 6.01
CA LEU A 306 7.14 12.71 7.30
C LEU A 306 6.04 12.54 8.38
N SER A 307 4.86 12.07 7.99
CA SER A 307 3.79 11.67 8.92
C SER A 307 3.84 10.21 9.34
N GLY A 308 4.84 9.43 8.88
CA GLY A 308 5.05 8.04 9.27
C GLY A 308 4.21 7.00 8.53
N LYS A 309 3.40 7.37 7.52
CA LYS A 309 2.64 6.39 6.73
C LYS A 309 3.57 5.47 5.93
N ILE A 310 4.75 5.96 5.51
CA ILE A 310 5.80 5.15 4.88
C ILE A 310 6.82 4.70 5.94
N TRP A 311 7.09 3.39 6.02
CA TRP A 311 8.03 2.80 7.00
C TRP A 311 9.21 2.01 6.40
N ASN A 312 9.20 1.75 5.08
CA ASN A 312 10.32 1.23 4.31
C ASN A 312 10.21 1.74 2.86
N VAL A 313 11.33 2.13 2.25
CA VAL A 313 11.44 2.39 0.80
C VAL A 313 12.72 1.73 0.30
N ALA A 314 12.63 0.58 -0.36
CA ALA A 314 13.81 -0.23 -0.69
C ALA A 314 13.81 -0.66 -2.15
N PHE A 315 14.99 -0.72 -2.76
CA PHE A 315 15.17 -1.53 -3.96
C PHE A 315 15.13 -3.02 -3.62
N VAL A 316 14.56 -3.79 -4.53
CA VAL A 316 14.48 -5.26 -4.43
C VAL A 316 14.66 -5.85 -5.83
N LYS A 317 15.32 -7.00 -5.92
CA LYS A 317 15.29 -7.83 -7.12
C LYS A 317 14.03 -8.69 -7.09
N ILE A 318 12.98 -8.25 -7.78
CA ILE A 318 11.83 -9.12 -8.05
C ILE A 318 11.95 -9.65 -9.48
N GLY A 319 11.62 -10.93 -9.69
CA GLY A 319 11.62 -11.56 -11.01
C GLY A 319 10.70 -10.85 -12.02
N GLN A 320 10.94 -11.08 -13.31
CA GLN A 320 10.34 -10.35 -14.44
C GLN A 320 8.79 -10.26 -14.44
N ARG A 321 8.09 -11.13 -13.69
CA ARG A 321 6.63 -11.13 -13.57
C ARG A 321 6.08 -9.99 -12.70
N ASP A 322 6.81 -9.56 -11.67
CA ASP A 322 6.33 -8.50 -10.76
C ASP A 322 6.98 -7.15 -11.09
N TRP A 323 6.60 -6.68 -12.28
CA TRP A 323 7.03 -5.48 -12.99
C TRP A 323 6.69 -4.13 -12.33
N ALA A 324 6.20 -4.11 -11.10
CA ALA A 324 5.71 -2.90 -10.45
C ALA A 324 6.59 -2.48 -9.26
N THR A 325 6.73 -1.18 -9.08
CA THR A 325 6.99 -0.59 -7.77
C THR A 325 5.76 -0.89 -6.91
N ARG A 326 5.96 -1.32 -5.67
CA ARG A 326 4.90 -1.83 -4.82
C ARG A 326 4.85 -1.12 -3.47
N THR A 327 4.03 -0.09 -3.39
CA THR A 327 3.44 0.36 -2.12
C THR A 327 2.56 -0.77 -1.56
N ARG A 328 3.05 -1.53 -0.58
CA ARG A 328 2.28 -2.51 0.22
C ARG A 328 1.80 -1.87 1.50
N VAL A 329 0.49 -1.77 1.70
CA VAL A 329 -0.10 -1.25 2.96
C VAL A 329 -0.43 -2.44 3.86
N LEU A 330 0.08 -2.47 5.09
CA LEU A 330 -0.27 -3.51 6.06
C LEU A 330 -1.74 -3.40 6.51
N PRO A 331 -2.37 -4.45 7.03
CA PRO A 331 -3.72 -4.36 7.59
C PRO A 331 -3.76 -3.52 8.88
N ALA A 332 -4.95 -3.06 9.26
CA ALA A 332 -5.15 -2.23 10.45
C ALA A 332 -4.76 -2.96 11.76
N GLU A 333 -4.89 -4.29 11.81
CA GLU A 333 -4.43 -5.13 12.93
C GLU A 333 -2.89 -5.07 13.17
N LYS A 334 -2.12 -4.67 12.14
CA LYS A 334 -0.66 -4.50 12.17
C LYS A 334 -0.26 -3.01 12.21
N ALA A 335 -1.19 -2.13 12.60
CA ALA A 335 -0.88 -0.75 12.88
C ALA A 335 0.04 -0.64 14.12
N VAL A 336 1.00 0.27 14.07
CA VAL A 336 1.95 0.53 15.16
C VAL A 336 1.63 1.84 15.86
N LEU A 337 1.91 1.91 17.16
CA LEU A 337 1.96 3.17 17.90
C LEU A 337 3.32 3.82 17.68
N VAL A 338 3.34 5.07 17.24
CA VAL A 338 4.57 5.84 16.97
C VAL A 338 4.54 7.26 17.51
N GLY A 339 5.69 7.71 18.01
CA GLY A 339 5.88 9.04 18.62
C GLY A 339 5.11 9.20 19.94
N GLU A 340 5.32 10.32 20.62
CA GLU A 340 4.49 10.74 21.76
C GLU A 340 3.46 11.79 21.31
N PRO A 341 2.20 11.75 21.81
CA PRO A 341 1.64 10.87 22.84
C PRO A 341 1.09 9.52 22.31
N GLY A 342 1.61 9.01 21.18
CA GLY A 342 1.19 7.77 20.55
C GLY A 342 0.19 8.00 19.42
N ARG A 343 0.67 7.93 18.17
CA ARG A 343 -0.19 7.90 16.97
C ARG A 343 -0.26 6.48 16.44
N VAL A 344 -1.48 5.93 16.30
CA VAL A 344 -1.70 4.67 15.56
C VAL A 344 -1.48 4.94 14.07
N ILE A 345 -0.56 4.21 13.44
CA ILE A 345 -0.31 4.28 11.99
C ILE A 345 -0.27 2.89 11.39
N GLN A 346 -1.02 2.72 10.30
CA GLN A 346 -1.01 1.58 9.41
C GLN A 346 0.18 1.71 8.42
N PRO A 347 1.26 0.93 8.54
CA PRO A 347 2.48 1.18 7.78
C PRO A 347 2.39 0.74 6.32
N ALA A 348 3.03 1.51 5.43
CA ALA A 348 3.21 1.16 4.03
C ALA A 348 4.69 1.05 3.65
N ALA A 349 5.08 -0.06 2.99
CA ALA A 349 6.41 -0.27 2.43
C ALA A 349 6.39 -0.03 0.92
N ILE A 350 7.37 0.70 0.37
CA ILE A 350 7.54 0.90 -1.07
C ILE A 350 8.69 0.03 -1.56
N LEU A 351 8.37 -0.97 -2.38
CA LEU A 351 9.36 -1.90 -2.93
C LEU A 351 9.62 -1.56 -4.41
N ILE A 352 10.83 -1.10 -4.74
CA ILE A 352 11.23 -0.67 -6.08
C ILE A 352 11.90 -1.84 -6.78
N ASN A 353 11.25 -2.43 -7.80
CA ASN A 353 11.85 -3.52 -8.56
C ASN A 353 13.05 -3.01 -9.39
N LEU A 354 14.26 -3.47 -9.03
CA LEU A 354 15.54 -3.17 -9.68
C LEU A 354 15.50 -3.20 -11.21
N HIS A 355 14.87 -4.24 -11.78
CA HIS A 355 14.90 -4.53 -13.22
C HIS A 355 13.68 -3.98 -13.99
N ARG A 356 12.72 -3.33 -13.31
CA ARG A 356 11.54 -2.74 -13.94
C ARG A 356 11.94 -1.62 -14.90
N THR A 357 11.55 -1.69 -16.16
CA THR A 357 11.33 -0.50 -16.99
C THR A 357 9.89 -0.03 -16.78
N ALA A 358 9.63 1.28 -16.86
CA ALA A 358 8.25 1.77 -16.87
C ALA A 358 7.53 1.39 -18.18
N ALA A 359 6.25 1.04 -18.10
CA ALA A 359 5.40 0.75 -19.25
C ALA A 359 4.71 2.04 -19.77
N PRO A 360 4.19 2.07 -21.02
CA PRO A 360 3.62 3.29 -21.61
C PRO A 360 2.46 3.94 -20.82
N ASP A 361 1.77 3.15 -20.00
CA ASP A 361 0.67 3.50 -19.12
C ASP A 361 1.10 3.96 -17.71
N ASP A 362 2.39 3.82 -17.33
CA ASP A 362 2.90 4.26 -16.03
C ASP A 362 2.93 5.80 -15.90
N PRO A 363 2.48 6.38 -14.76
CA PRO A 363 2.51 7.83 -14.51
C PRO A 363 3.89 8.51 -14.59
N PHE A 364 4.97 7.72 -14.56
CA PHE A 364 6.38 8.14 -14.66
C PHE A 364 7.09 7.63 -15.92
N TYR A 365 6.38 7.04 -16.89
CA TYR A 365 6.96 6.50 -18.14
C TYR A 365 7.95 7.46 -18.81
N ARG A 366 7.49 8.69 -19.07
CA ARG A 366 8.26 9.78 -19.69
C ARG A 366 9.51 10.16 -18.90
N ASP A 367 9.46 10.04 -17.57
CA ASP A 367 10.53 10.46 -16.67
C ASP A 367 11.67 9.43 -16.64
N THR A 368 11.35 8.14 -16.75
CA THR A 368 12.35 7.05 -16.76
C THR A 368 13.17 6.98 -18.04
N LYS A 369 12.66 7.51 -19.17
CA LYS A 369 13.30 7.41 -20.49
C LYS A 369 13.64 5.96 -20.90
N HIS A 370 12.76 5.02 -20.55
CA HIS A 370 12.91 3.57 -20.78
C HIS A 370 14.08 2.89 -20.04
N LEU A 371 14.77 3.58 -19.13
CA LEU A 371 15.78 2.97 -18.26
C LEU A 371 15.12 2.05 -17.22
N PRO A 372 15.82 0.99 -16.77
CA PRO A 372 15.37 0.22 -15.62
C PRO A 372 15.46 1.07 -14.34
N MET A 373 14.60 0.81 -13.35
CA MET A 373 14.54 1.60 -12.10
C MET A 373 15.90 1.69 -11.40
N GLY A 374 16.70 0.62 -11.44
CA GLY A 374 18.06 0.60 -10.88
C GLY A 374 19.08 1.51 -11.57
N ALA A 375 18.79 2.00 -12.78
CA ALA A 375 19.64 2.91 -13.55
C ALA A 375 19.24 4.39 -13.42
N LEU A 376 18.12 4.71 -12.76
CA LEU A 376 17.61 6.07 -12.71
C LEU A 376 18.53 7.02 -11.94
N SER A 377 18.67 8.26 -12.41
CA SER A 377 19.32 9.34 -11.66
C SER A 377 18.57 9.64 -10.37
N THR A 378 19.20 10.36 -9.43
CA THR A 378 18.54 10.71 -8.15
C THR A 378 17.30 11.57 -8.35
N ASP A 379 17.29 12.43 -9.38
CA ASP A 379 16.12 13.24 -9.75
C ASP A 379 14.98 12.38 -10.32
N GLN A 380 15.31 11.45 -11.24
CA GLN A 380 14.33 10.52 -11.82
C GLN A 380 13.74 9.59 -10.74
N LEU A 381 14.59 9.04 -9.88
CA LEU A 381 14.19 8.14 -8.80
C LEU A 381 13.31 8.87 -7.76
N ALA A 382 13.65 10.11 -7.41
CA ALA A 382 12.81 10.95 -6.54
C ALA A 382 11.42 11.20 -7.14
N LEU A 383 11.35 11.49 -8.44
CA LEU A 383 10.07 11.71 -9.13
C LEU A 383 9.23 10.42 -9.22
N VAL A 384 9.85 9.26 -9.47
CA VAL A 384 9.18 7.95 -9.43
C VAL A 384 8.65 7.65 -8.03
N ILE A 385 9.47 7.77 -6.98
CA ILE A 385 9.06 7.48 -5.60
C ILE A 385 7.94 8.43 -5.15
N ALA A 386 8.04 9.73 -5.48
CA ALA A 386 6.99 10.68 -5.11
C ALA A 386 5.66 10.40 -5.83
N LYS A 387 5.69 10.13 -7.15
CA LYS A 387 4.50 9.74 -7.90
C LYS A 387 3.88 8.44 -7.38
N GLU A 388 4.71 7.43 -7.08
CA GLU A 388 4.29 6.16 -6.47
C GLU A 388 3.52 6.40 -5.15
N ILE A 389 4.02 7.27 -4.27
CA ILE A 389 3.34 7.62 -3.01
C ILE A 389 2.01 8.35 -3.27
N GLU A 390 2.01 9.33 -4.17
CA GLU A 390 0.83 10.16 -4.47
C GLU A 390 -0.33 9.33 -5.03
N HIS A 391 -0.03 8.41 -5.95
CA HIS A 391 -1.03 7.57 -6.61
C HIS A 391 -1.41 6.36 -5.74
N ASN A 392 -0.44 5.52 -5.36
CA ASN A 392 -0.76 4.18 -4.85
C ASN A 392 -1.25 4.16 -3.40
N ILE A 393 -0.97 5.17 -2.56
CA ILE A 393 -1.61 5.25 -1.22
C ILE A 393 -3.09 5.59 -1.36
N VAL A 394 -3.43 6.55 -2.22
CA VAL A 394 -4.83 6.94 -2.48
C VAL A 394 -5.57 5.76 -3.11
N GLU A 395 -5.05 5.24 -4.22
CA GLU A 395 -5.69 4.17 -4.98
C GLU A 395 -5.83 2.86 -4.17
N LYS A 396 -4.82 2.43 -3.39
CA LYS A 396 -4.95 1.22 -2.56
C LYS A 396 -5.87 1.38 -1.36
N SER A 397 -5.97 2.58 -0.78
CA SER A 397 -6.96 2.84 0.29
C SER A 397 -8.41 2.75 -0.24
N GLN A 398 -8.63 3.19 -1.48
CA GLN A 398 -9.94 3.18 -2.13
C GLN A 398 -10.30 1.78 -2.67
N SER A 399 -9.41 1.15 -3.43
CA SER A 399 -9.58 -0.19 -4.04
C SER A 399 -9.55 -1.37 -3.06
N GLY A 400 -9.26 -1.14 -1.77
CA GLY A 400 -9.45 -2.15 -0.71
C GLY A 400 -8.51 -3.36 -0.78
N HIS A 401 -7.48 -3.34 -1.64
CA HIS A 401 -6.52 -4.42 -1.76
C HIS A 401 -5.67 -4.66 -0.49
N ILE A 402 -5.74 -3.76 0.52
CA ILE A 402 -5.08 -3.85 1.83
C ILE A 402 -5.24 -5.25 2.47
N ALA A 403 -6.46 -5.78 2.55
CA ALA A 403 -6.72 -7.09 3.17
C ALA A 403 -6.17 -8.28 2.36
N GLN A 404 -5.76 -8.05 1.11
CA GLN A 404 -5.16 -9.07 0.23
C GLN A 404 -3.64 -8.87 0.05
N ASP A 405 -3.13 -7.65 0.27
CA ASP A 405 -1.71 -7.40 0.60
C ASP A 405 -1.35 -8.15 1.90
N ALA A 406 -2.28 -8.35 2.84
CA ALA A 406 -2.14 -9.24 4.00
C ALA A 406 -1.84 -10.70 3.62
N LEU A 407 -2.67 -11.28 2.75
CA LEU A 407 -2.62 -12.68 2.31
C LEU A 407 -1.55 -12.94 1.23
N SER A 408 -0.82 -11.89 0.83
CA SER A 408 0.33 -11.94 -0.06
C SER A 408 1.61 -11.36 0.55
N ALA A 409 1.56 -10.92 1.81
CA ALA A 409 2.74 -10.66 2.63
C ALA A 409 3.39 -11.99 3.06
N PRO A 410 4.70 -11.98 3.35
CA PRO A 410 5.30 -13.03 4.17
C PRO A 410 4.64 -13.08 5.55
N LYS A 411 4.54 -14.28 6.13
CA LYS A 411 4.42 -14.47 7.59
C LYS A 411 5.82 -14.47 8.19
#